data_AF-A0A7L3L1R0-F1
#
_entry.id   AF-A0A7L3L1R0-F1
#
_cell.length_a   1.000
_cell.length_b   1.000
_cell.length_c   1.000
_cell.angle_alpha   90.00
_cell.angle_beta   90.00
_cell.angle_gamma   90.00
#
_symmetry.space_group_name_H-M   'P 1'
#
loop_
_entity.id
_entity.type
_entity.pdbx_description
1 polymer ?
#
loop_
_entity_poly.entity_id
_entity_poly.type
_entity_poly.pdbx_seq_one_letter_code
_entity_poly.pdbx_strand_id
1 'polypeptide(L)'
;VLAMLGLEAAALGECELTRLIQDKLQYEMRLQYMKHNFPIDYTLRVQYEEVLRPSNITRLRSEMVSEEALRYLWFHISSQAVLRIREVLPEKHPSWKYIQELSQLFDALGKEYSKYQQ
;
A
#
# COMPACT_ATOMS: atom_id res chain seq x y z
N VAL A 1 -26.27 -16.78 -9.36
CA VAL A 1 -26.02 -15.68 -10.32
C VAL A 1 -25.65 -14.37 -9.61
N LEU A 2 -26.41 -13.91 -8.60
CA LEU A 2 -26.09 -12.72 -7.80
C LEU A 2 -24.73 -12.78 -7.07
N ALA A 3 -24.32 -13.95 -6.55
CA ALA A 3 -23.03 -14.10 -5.86
C ALA A 3 -21.80 -13.98 -6.79
N MET A 4 -21.93 -14.35 -8.07
CA MET A 4 -20.85 -14.22 -9.05
C MET A 4 -20.66 -12.77 -9.48
N LEU A 5 -21.76 -12.02 -9.65
CA LEU A 5 -21.72 -10.59 -9.95
C LEU A 5 -21.17 -9.77 -8.77
N GLY A 6 -21.45 -10.18 -7.53
CA GLY A 6 -20.87 -9.54 -6.33
C GLY A 6 -19.36 -9.72 -6.23
N LEU A 7 -18.85 -10.92 -6.54
CA LEU A 7 -17.40 -11.21 -6.53
C LEU A 7 -16.65 -10.46 -7.64
N GLU A 8 -17.26 -10.35 -8.83
CA GLU A 8 -16.71 -9.60 -9.96
C GLU A 8 -16.71 -8.08 -9.71
N ALA A 9 -17.78 -7.54 -9.11
CA ALA A 9 -17.87 -6.12 -8.77
C ALA A 9 -16.89 -5.73 -7.65
N ALA A 10 -16.67 -6.63 -6.67
CA ALA A 10 -15.75 -6.39 -5.58
C ALA A 10 -14.28 -6.50 -6.05
N ALA A 11 -13.99 -7.43 -6.97
CA ALA A 11 -12.71 -7.47 -7.69
C ALA A 11 -12.45 -6.23 -8.56
N LEU A 12 -13.49 -5.63 -9.15
CA LEU A 12 -13.39 -4.41 -9.94
C LEU A 12 -12.99 -3.19 -9.10
N GLY A 13 -13.62 -3.01 -7.93
CA GLY A 13 -13.29 -1.91 -7.01
C GLY A 13 -11.86 -2.01 -6.46
N GLU A 14 -11.44 -3.20 -6.08
CA GLU A 14 -10.05 -3.46 -5.68
C GLU A 14 -9.05 -3.19 -6.80
N CYS A 15 -9.36 -3.61 -8.03
CA CYS A 15 -8.48 -3.39 -9.18
C CYS A 15 -8.37 -1.91 -9.55
N GLU A 16 -9.47 -1.16 -9.48
CA GLU A 16 -9.47 0.29 -9.73
C GLU A 16 -8.62 1.03 -8.69
N LEU A 17 -8.81 0.76 -7.40
CA LEU A 17 -8.01 1.35 -6.34
C LEU A 17 -6.53 0.95 -6.44
N THR A 18 -6.24 -0.32 -6.73
CA THR A 18 -4.87 -0.80 -6.91
C THR A 18 -4.20 -0.13 -8.12
N ARG A 19 -4.96 0.12 -9.20
CA ARG A 19 -4.47 0.87 -10.36
C ARG A 19 -4.14 2.32 -10.00
N LEU A 20 -4.99 3.00 -9.25
CA LEU A 20 -4.71 4.36 -8.76
C LEU A 20 -3.46 4.40 -7.87
N ILE A 21 -3.30 3.41 -6.99
CA ILE A 21 -2.09 3.25 -6.17
C ILE A 21 -0.87 3.01 -7.07
N GLN A 22 -0.98 2.14 -8.07
CA GLN A 22 0.09 1.87 -9.03
C GLN A 22 0.51 3.14 -9.78
N ASP A 23 -0.45 3.95 -10.23
CA ASP A 23 -0.18 5.21 -10.92
C ASP A 23 0.54 6.22 -10.03
N LYS A 24 0.17 6.29 -8.74
CA LYS A 24 0.88 7.12 -7.76
C LYS A 24 2.25 6.57 -7.37
N LEU A 25 2.45 5.26 -7.44
CA LEU A 25 3.70 4.58 -7.15
C LEU A 25 4.58 4.34 -8.39
N GLN A 26 4.28 5.01 -9.50
CA GLN A 26 5.18 5.05 -10.66
C GLN A 26 6.58 5.52 -10.26
N TYR A 27 7.58 5.05 -10.99
CA TYR A 27 8.98 5.26 -10.65
C TYR A 27 9.34 6.75 -10.51
N GLU A 28 8.87 7.58 -11.45
CA GLU A 28 9.14 9.02 -11.45
C GLU A 28 8.57 9.72 -10.21
N MET A 29 7.34 9.38 -9.83
CA MET A 29 6.68 9.91 -8.64
C MET A 29 7.45 9.50 -7.38
N ARG A 30 7.82 8.22 -7.26
CA ARG A 30 8.63 7.73 -6.14
C ARG A 30 9.99 8.42 -6.08
N LEU A 31 10.66 8.60 -7.21
CA LEU A 31 11.96 9.24 -7.25
C LEU A 31 11.87 10.70 -6.79
N GLN A 32 10.89 11.45 -7.29
CA GLN A 32 10.72 12.85 -6.91
C GLN A 32 10.34 12.99 -5.42
N TYR A 33 9.29 12.30 -4.98
CA TYR A 33 8.71 12.54 -3.67
C TYR A 33 9.39 11.76 -2.54
N MET A 34 10.06 10.63 -2.82
CA MET A 34 10.71 9.78 -1.81
C MET A 34 12.24 9.83 -1.82
N LYS A 35 12.86 10.47 -2.82
CA LYS A 35 14.32 10.65 -2.88
C LYS A 35 14.71 12.13 -2.99
N HIS A 36 14.31 12.84 -4.03
CA HIS A 36 14.78 14.22 -4.27
C HIS A 36 14.31 15.21 -3.21
N ASN A 37 13.10 15.03 -2.69
CA ASN A 37 12.55 15.88 -1.65
C ASN A 37 13.08 15.59 -0.24
N PHE A 38 13.88 14.54 -0.07
CA PHE A 38 14.45 14.14 1.22
C PHE A 38 15.95 14.46 1.27
N PRO A 39 16.51 14.70 2.46
CA PRO A 39 17.95 14.80 2.64
C PRO A 39 18.69 13.56 2.14
N ILE A 40 19.92 13.73 1.69
CA ILE A 40 20.81 12.62 1.31
C ILE A 40 21.00 11.70 2.53
N ASP A 41 20.88 10.39 2.31
CA ASP A 41 20.98 9.34 3.33
C ASP A 41 19.96 9.47 4.49
N TYR A 42 18.82 10.11 4.23
CA TYR A 42 17.72 10.09 5.19
C TYR A 42 17.15 8.68 5.33
N THR A 43 17.03 8.20 6.57
CA THR A 43 16.52 6.86 6.89
C THR A 43 15.48 6.89 7.99
N LEU A 44 14.52 5.98 7.93
CA LEU A 44 13.54 5.74 8.98
C LEU A 44 13.86 4.43 9.72
N ARG A 45 13.68 4.46 11.04
CA ARG A 45 13.78 3.25 11.86
C ARG A 45 12.48 2.48 11.75
N VAL A 46 12.57 1.25 11.26
CA VAL A 46 11.45 0.32 11.12
C VAL A 46 11.86 -1.04 11.67
N GLN A 47 10.88 -1.82 12.13
CA GLN A 47 11.09 -3.19 12.55
C GLN A 47 11.29 -4.09 11.33
N TYR A 48 11.88 -5.27 11.56
CA TYR A 48 12.19 -6.20 10.47
C TYR A 48 10.92 -6.66 9.72
N GLU A 49 9.84 -6.88 10.47
CA GLU A 49 8.54 -7.33 9.97
C GLU A 49 7.82 -6.26 9.14
N GLU A 50 8.19 -4.99 9.29
CA GLU A 50 7.64 -3.87 8.54
C GLU A 50 8.25 -3.74 7.12
N VAL A 51 9.21 -4.61 6.79
CA VAL A 51 9.88 -4.62 5.49
C VAL A 51 9.42 -5.83 4.67
N LEU A 52 8.47 -5.60 3.78
CA LEU A 52 7.96 -6.63 2.87
C LEU A 52 8.61 -6.53 1.48
N ARG A 53 9.40 -7.54 1.11
CA ARG A 53 10.03 -7.66 -0.22
C ARG A 53 9.41 -8.82 -1.01
N PRO A 54 9.60 -8.85 -2.35
CA PRO A 54 9.15 -9.99 -3.16
C PRO A 54 9.67 -11.35 -2.66
N SER A 55 10.89 -11.40 -2.11
CA SER A 55 11.46 -12.62 -1.52
C SER A 55 10.66 -13.14 -0.32
N ASN A 56 10.08 -12.25 0.50
CA ASN A 56 9.21 -12.62 1.61
C ASN A 56 7.91 -13.24 1.08
N ILE A 57 7.32 -12.64 0.04
CA ILE A 57 6.10 -13.14 -0.61
C ILE A 57 6.34 -14.52 -1.24
N THR A 58 7.44 -14.71 -1.98
CA THR A 58 7.76 -16.00 -2.59
C THR A 58 7.96 -17.10 -1.55
N ARG A 59 8.57 -16.76 -0.40
CA ARG A 59 8.72 -17.70 0.72
C ARG A 59 7.37 -18.08 1.33
N LEU A 60 6.53 -17.10 1.65
CA LEU A 60 5.19 -17.36 2.21
C LEU A 60 4.29 -18.15 1.25
N ARG A 61 4.39 -17.87 -0.06
CA ARG A 61 3.70 -18.67 -1.09
C ARG A 61 4.17 -20.13 -1.09
N SER A 62 5.47 -20.40 -0.87
CA SER A 62 5.98 -21.77 -0.75
C SER A 62 5.51 -22.49 0.52
N GLU A 63 5.15 -21.73 1.56
CA GLU A 63 4.57 -22.21 2.82
C GLU A 63 3.03 -22.39 2.75
N MET A 64 2.44 -22.36 1.54
CA MET A 64 1.00 -22.54 1.28
C MET A 64 0.09 -21.45 1.88
N VAL A 65 0.61 -20.23 2.08
CA VAL A 65 -0.23 -19.07 2.44
C VAL A 65 -1.13 -18.68 1.27
N SER A 66 -2.42 -18.42 1.54
CA SER A 66 -3.39 -18.05 0.50
C SER A 66 -3.06 -16.70 -0.15
N GLU A 67 -3.38 -16.55 -1.43
CA GLU A 67 -3.16 -15.29 -2.16
C GLU A 67 -3.93 -14.11 -1.55
N GLU A 68 -5.12 -14.36 -0.98
CA GLU A 68 -5.90 -13.35 -0.25
C GLU A 68 -5.14 -12.86 0.99
N ALA A 69 -4.58 -13.79 1.78
CA ALA A 69 -3.78 -13.43 2.95
C ALA A 69 -2.50 -12.67 2.56
N LEU A 70 -1.85 -13.05 1.45
CA LEU A 70 -0.69 -12.33 0.92
C LEU A 70 -1.04 -10.91 0.46
N ARG A 71 -2.18 -10.72 -0.20
CA ARG A 71 -2.68 -9.39 -0.61
C ARG A 71 -3.02 -8.52 0.59
N TYR A 72 -3.72 -9.08 1.58
CA TYR A 72 -4.01 -8.39 2.84
C TYR A 72 -2.73 -8.02 3.59
N LEU A 73 -1.75 -8.92 3.68
CA LEU A 73 -0.46 -8.66 4.29
C LEU A 73 0.28 -7.52 3.59
N TRP A 74 0.31 -7.54 2.25
CA TRP A 74 0.88 -6.46 1.46
C TRP A 74 0.19 -5.12 1.72
N PHE A 75 -1.14 -5.11 1.73
CA PHE A 75 -1.94 -3.92 2.03
C PHE A 75 -1.60 -3.39 3.44
N HIS A 76 -1.63 -4.25 4.45
CA HIS A 76 -1.41 -3.89 5.84
C HIS A 76 -0.03 -3.26 6.03
N ILE A 77 1.03 -3.94 5.59
CA ILE A 77 2.41 -3.44 5.74
C ILE A 77 2.61 -2.15 4.94
N SER A 78 2.10 -2.08 3.71
CA SER A 78 2.25 -0.89 2.86
C SER A 78 1.53 0.34 3.44
N SER A 79 0.32 0.14 3.98
CA SER A 79 -0.44 1.20 4.65
C SER A 79 0.31 1.72 5.89
N GLN A 80 0.82 0.81 6.73
CA GLN A 80 1.63 1.19 7.89
C GLN A 80 2.91 1.94 7.49
N ALA A 81 3.58 1.53 6.41
CA ALA A 81 4.76 2.22 5.91
C ALA A 81 4.43 3.67 5.49
N VAL A 82 3.32 3.89 4.77
CA VAL A 82 2.87 5.23 4.36
C VAL A 82 2.52 6.08 5.58
N LEU A 83 1.86 5.52 6.59
CA LEU A 83 1.54 6.22 7.84
C LEU A 83 2.80 6.64 8.60
N ARG A 84 3.79 5.74 8.73
CA ARG A 84 5.09 6.05 9.35
C ARG A 84 5.83 7.17 8.63
N ILE A 85 5.81 7.17 7.30
CA ILE A 85 6.38 8.26 6.50
C ILE A 85 5.62 9.57 6.77
N ARG A 86 4.29 9.51 6.88
CA ARG A 86 3.48 10.70 7.18
C ARG A 86 3.78 11.29 8.55
N GLU A 87 3.99 10.46 9.58
CA GLU A 87 4.29 10.91 10.96
C GLU A 87 5.55 11.77 11.07
N VAL A 88 6.56 11.51 10.22
CA VAL A 88 7.83 12.25 10.25
C VAL A 88 7.84 13.49 9.35
N LEU A 89 6.81 13.66 8.52
CA LEU A 89 6.75 14.75 7.56
C LEU A 89 5.95 15.93 8.14
N PRO A 90 6.48 17.16 8.12
CA PRO A 90 5.67 18.33 8.44
C PRO A 90 4.70 18.64 7.29
N GLU A 91 3.57 19.28 7.58
CA GLU A 91 2.54 19.62 6.57
C GLU A 91 3.07 20.49 5.42
N LYS A 92 4.09 21.31 5.69
CA LYS A 92 4.74 22.18 4.70
C LYS A 92 5.73 21.44 3.79
N HIS A 93 6.00 20.16 4.03
CA HIS A 93 6.95 19.38 3.24
C HIS A 93 6.42 19.17 1.82
N PRO A 94 7.26 19.29 0.77
CA PRO A 94 6.81 19.14 -0.62
C PRO A 94 6.20 17.74 -0.93
N SER A 95 6.61 16.70 -0.20
CA SER A 95 6.03 15.35 -0.31
C SER A 95 4.79 15.11 0.56
N TRP A 96 4.38 16.05 1.42
CA TRP A 96 3.26 15.86 2.34
C TRP A 96 1.98 15.50 1.60
N LYS A 97 1.61 16.30 0.59
CA LYS A 97 0.39 16.07 -0.21
C LYS A 97 0.41 14.72 -0.94
N TYR A 98 1.56 14.35 -1.48
CA TYR A 98 1.74 13.05 -2.15
C TYR A 98 1.48 11.87 -1.20
N ILE A 99 2.06 11.93 0.00
CA ILE A 99 1.87 10.90 1.04
C ILE A 99 0.44 10.90 1.58
N GLN A 100 -0.19 12.08 1.71
CA GLN A 100 -1.58 12.20 2.12
C GLN A 100 -2.54 11.53 1.11
N GLU A 101 -2.34 11.78 -0.19
CA GLU A 101 -3.15 11.15 -1.25
C GLU A 101 -2.95 9.63 -1.26
N LEU A 102 -1.72 9.13 -1.09
CA LEU A 102 -1.46 7.70 -0.96
C LEU A 102 -2.17 7.10 0.27
N SER A 103 -2.09 7.76 1.42
CA SER A 103 -2.79 7.34 2.65
C SER A 103 -4.29 7.22 2.41
N GLN A 104 -4.90 8.18 1.72
CA GLN A 104 -6.34 8.15 1.39
C GLN A 104 -6.70 6.99 0.46
N LEU A 105 -5.85 6.66 -0.51
CA LEU A 105 -6.05 5.50 -1.39
C LEU A 105 -5.96 4.18 -0.62
N PHE A 106 -5.00 4.05 0.31
CA PHE A 106 -4.92 2.89 1.20
C PHE A 106 -6.12 2.81 2.15
N ASP A 107 -6.61 3.93 2.70
CA ASP A 107 -7.82 3.94 3.52
C ASP A 107 -9.06 3.48 2.73
N ALA A 108 -9.18 3.91 1.47
CA ALA A 108 -10.24 3.45 0.58
C ALA A 108 -10.14 1.94 0.29
N LEU A 109 -8.92 1.44 0.02
CA LEU A 109 -8.67 0.01 -0.19
C LEU A 109 -8.97 -0.82 1.07
N GLY A 110 -8.64 -0.30 2.25
CA GLY A 110 -8.97 -0.92 3.53
C GLY A 110 -10.48 -1.04 3.79
N LYS A 111 -11.27 -0.06 3.35
CA LYS A 111 -12.74 -0.14 3.39
C LYS A 111 -13.26 -1.26 2.49
N GLU A 112 -12.69 -1.47 1.30
CA GLU A 112 -13.05 -2.61 0.46
C GLU A 112 -12.72 -3.93 1.15
N TYR A 113 -11.50 -4.09 1.71
CA TYR A 113 -11.15 -5.30 2.45
C TYR A 113 -12.05 -5.57 3.67
N SER A 114 -12.54 -4.53 4.33
CA SER A 114 -13.43 -4.65 5.50
C SER A 114 -14.83 -5.15 5.12
N LYS A 115 -15.27 -4.93 3.88
CA LYS A 115 -16.58 -5.42 3.39
C LYS A 115 -16.62 -6.94 3.24
N TYR A 116 -15.48 -7.61 3.12
CA TYR A 116 -15.41 -9.07 2.97
C TYR A 116 -15.33 -9.81 4.30
N GLN A 117 -15.12 -9.10 5.42
CA GLN A 117 -15.11 -9.69 6.77
C GLN A 117 -16.50 -9.71 7.43
N GLN A 118 -17.55 -9.24 6.75
CA GLN A 118 -18.97 -9.29 7.18
C GLN A 118 -19.75 -10.30 6.33
#